data_AF-A0A8J2LQB4-F1
#
_entry.id   AF-A0A8J2LQB4-F1
#
_cell.length_a   1.000
_cell.length_b   1.000
_cell.length_c   1.000
_cell.angle_alpha   90.00
_cell.angle_beta   90.00
_cell.angle_gamma   90.00
#
_symmetry.space_group_name_H-M   'P 1'
#
loop_
_entity.id
_entity.type
_entity.pdbx_description
1 polymer ?
#
loop_
_entity_poly.entity_id
_entity_poly.type
_entity_poly.pdbx_seq_one_letter_code
_entity_poly.pdbx_strand_id
1 'polypeptide(L)'
;MFLEKLLDKFKHREININFKLPEGSADITAVQLEDMKQKIDVLRCEVASFQNENEKDESVYRRLQETCVKFSIQLHRINVIGRDKERAERKKMLIEVDRLSTELVQIHEQHKNTKRSLIS
;
A
#
# COMPACT_ATOMS: atom_id res chain seq x y z
N MET A 1 -11.10 -13.22 40.47
CA MET A 1 -9.70 -13.41 40.94
C MET A 1 -8.94 -14.60 40.31
N PHE A 2 -9.44 -15.28 39.26
CA PHE A 2 -8.69 -16.36 38.58
C PHE A 2 -8.03 -15.90 37.26
N LEU A 3 -8.67 -14.97 36.55
CA LEU A 3 -8.19 -14.43 35.26
C LEU A 3 -6.94 -13.53 35.39
N GLU A 4 -6.85 -12.72 36.44
CA GLU A 4 -5.70 -11.82 36.63
C GLU A 4 -4.40 -12.59 36.93
N LYS A 5 -4.48 -13.69 37.69
CA LYS A 5 -3.33 -14.57 37.95
C LYS A 5 -2.85 -15.34 36.72
N LEU A 6 -3.72 -15.58 35.74
CA LEU A 6 -3.34 -16.20 34.47
C LEU A 6 -2.60 -15.21 33.58
N LEU A 7 -3.08 -13.95 33.50
CA LEU A 7 -2.42 -12.89 32.73
C LEU A 7 -1.02 -12.56 33.25
N ASP A 8 -0.82 -12.55 34.57
CA ASP A 8 0.51 -12.33 35.16
C ASP A 8 1.48 -13.48 34.89
N LYS A 9 1.00 -14.73 34.77
CA LYS A 9 1.85 -15.86 34.36
C LYS A 9 2.29 -15.79 32.91
N PHE A 10 1.53 -15.13 32.03
CA PHE A 10 1.91 -14.93 30.63
C PHE A 10 2.91 -13.79 30.45
N LYS A 11 2.89 -12.75 31.29
CA LYS A 11 3.81 -11.60 31.21
C LYS A 11 5.27 -11.92 31.59
N HIS A 12 5.54 -13.05 32.26
CA HIS A 12 6.88 -13.41 32.73
C HIS A 12 7.53 -14.57 31.98
N ARG A 13 6.88 -15.11 30.95
CA ARG A 13 7.54 -15.97 29.98
C ARG A 13 7.80 -15.13 28.76
N GLU A 14 9.07 -14.87 28.45
CA GLU A 14 9.49 -14.58 27.08
C GLU A 14 9.10 -15.80 26.24
N ILE A 15 7.84 -15.85 25.80
CA ILE A 15 7.38 -16.85 24.87
C ILE A 15 7.97 -16.41 23.54
N ASN A 16 9.18 -16.89 23.26
CA ASN A 16 9.77 -16.85 21.95
C ASN A 16 8.98 -17.84 21.09
N ILE A 17 7.77 -17.44 20.66
CA ILE A 17 6.92 -18.27 19.81
C ILE A 17 7.56 -18.28 18.43
N ASN A 18 8.46 -19.25 18.24
CA ASN A 18 9.01 -19.57 16.94
C ASN A 18 7.91 -20.29 16.15
N PHE A 19 7.00 -19.54 15.54
CA PHE A 19 6.00 -20.05 14.61
C PHE A 19 6.72 -20.62 13.39
N LYS A 20 7.12 -21.90 13.47
CA LYS A 20 7.44 -22.68 12.28
C LYS A 20 6.12 -23.04 11.61
N LEU A 21 5.77 -22.29 10.57
CA LEU A 21 4.70 -22.64 9.65
C LEU A 21 4.98 -24.03 9.04
N PRO A 22 3.95 -24.86 8.81
CA PRO A 22 4.12 -26.20 8.25
C PRO A 22 4.77 -26.13 6.86
N GLU A 23 5.80 -26.97 6.64
CA GLU A 23 6.50 -27.10 5.37
C GLU A 23 5.50 -27.49 4.27
N GLY A 24 5.25 -26.55 3.34
CA GLY A 24 4.32 -26.74 2.21
C GLY A 24 3.13 -25.77 2.20
N SER A 25 2.88 -24.98 3.24
CA SER A 25 1.93 -23.85 3.12
C SER A 25 2.61 -22.70 2.38
N ALA A 26 2.06 -22.28 1.24
CA ALA A 26 2.51 -21.05 0.56
C ALA A 26 2.55 -19.91 1.58
N ASP A 27 3.67 -19.19 1.61
CA ASP A 27 3.88 -18.12 2.55
C ASP A 27 2.88 -16.99 2.28
N ILE A 28 1.81 -16.94 3.09
CA ILE A 28 0.66 -16.07 2.87
C ILE A 28 1.10 -14.61 2.77
N THR A 29 2.11 -14.20 3.56
CA THR A 29 2.67 -12.85 3.51
C THR A 29 3.32 -12.57 2.16
N ALA A 30 4.11 -13.51 1.63
CA ALA A 30 4.78 -13.34 0.35
C ALA A 30 3.76 -13.28 -0.81
N VAL A 31 2.72 -14.12 -0.77
CA VAL A 31 1.63 -14.10 -1.77
C VAL A 31 0.87 -12.76 -1.72
N GLN A 32 0.57 -12.25 -0.52
CA GLN A 32 -0.09 -10.95 -0.37
C GLN A 32 0.77 -9.79 -0.90
N LEU A 33 2.09 -9.83 -0.67
CA LEU A 33 3.00 -8.79 -1.19
C LEU A 33 3.11 -8.84 -2.71
N GLU A 34 3.21 -10.03 -3.30
CA GLU A 34 3.29 -10.18 -4.75
C GLU A 34 1.98 -9.75 -5.45
N ASP A 35 0.82 -10.09 -4.88
CA ASP A 35 -0.48 -9.60 -5.36
C ASP A 35 -0.57 -8.06 -5.28
N MET A 36 -0.11 -7.46 -4.18
CA MET A 36 -0.07 -6.00 -4.05
C MET A 36 0.89 -5.35 -5.06
N LYS A 37 2.02 -5.98 -5.33
CA LYS A 37 3.00 -5.50 -6.30
C LYS A 37 2.43 -5.46 -7.71
N GLN A 38 1.77 -6.54 -8.16
CA GLN A 38 1.10 -6.58 -9.46
C GLN A 38 0.02 -5.50 -9.58
N LYS A 39 -0.76 -5.30 -8.51
CA LYS A 39 -1.78 -4.22 -8.46
C LYS A 39 -1.16 -2.83 -8.56
N ILE A 40 -0.04 -2.60 -7.89
CA ILE A 40 0.69 -1.32 -7.98
C ILE A 40 1.26 -1.13 -9.38
N ASP A 41 1.79 -2.17 -10.03
CA ASP A 41 2.27 -2.05 -11.42
C ASP A 41 1.13 -1.71 -12.39
N VAL A 42 -0.06 -2.26 -12.21
CA VAL A 42 -1.26 -1.84 -12.97
C VAL A 42 -1.58 -0.37 -12.69
N LEU A 43 -1.57 0.06 -11.43
CA LEU A 43 -1.81 1.46 -11.06
C LEU A 43 -0.76 2.40 -11.70
N ARG A 44 0.51 2.00 -11.75
CA ARG A 44 1.57 2.77 -12.43
C ARG A 44 1.26 2.97 -13.91
N CYS A 45 0.82 1.92 -14.59
CA CYS A 45 0.40 2.01 -15.98
C CYS A 45 -0.82 2.93 -16.16
N GLU A 46 -1.81 2.85 -15.26
CA GLU A 46 -2.99 3.72 -15.31
C GLU A 46 -2.64 5.20 -15.06
N VAL A 47 -1.75 5.50 -14.10
CA VAL A 47 -1.27 6.87 -13.83
C VAL A 47 -0.49 7.42 -15.02
N ALA A 48 0.38 6.60 -15.64
CA ALA A 48 1.11 7.00 -16.84
C ALA A 48 0.16 7.28 -18.02
N SER A 49 -0.87 6.46 -18.21
CA SER A 49 -1.91 6.71 -19.22
C SER A 49 -2.65 8.02 -18.94
N PHE A 50 -3.08 8.22 -17.69
CA PHE A 50 -3.73 9.47 -17.26
C PHE A 50 -2.83 10.69 -17.47
N GLN A 51 -1.50 10.57 -17.29
CA GLN A 51 -0.55 11.64 -17.56
C GLN A 51 -0.42 11.98 -19.05
N ASN A 52 -0.54 10.99 -19.93
CA ASN A 52 -0.41 11.17 -21.39
C ASN A 52 -1.71 11.59 -22.08
N GLU A 53 -2.87 11.44 -21.42
CA GLU A 53 -4.15 11.87 -21.97
C GLU A 53 -4.22 13.39 -22.15
N ASN A 54 -4.70 13.86 -23.30
CA ASN A 54 -4.82 15.29 -23.60
C ASN A 54 -5.86 15.99 -22.71
N GLU A 55 -6.91 15.27 -22.32
CA GLU A 55 -7.96 15.77 -21.44
C GLU A 55 -7.93 15.00 -20.12
N LYS A 56 -7.71 15.72 -19.00
CA LYS A 56 -7.74 15.08 -17.69
C LYS A 56 -9.18 14.99 -17.19
N ASP A 57 -9.70 13.78 -17.14
CA ASP A 57 -10.99 13.48 -16.53
C ASP A 57 -10.87 13.47 -14.99
N GLU A 58 -11.64 14.34 -14.33
CA GLU A 58 -11.70 14.44 -12.86
C GLU A 58 -12.19 13.13 -12.22
N SER A 59 -13.06 12.38 -12.90
CA SER A 59 -13.56 11.09 -12.42
C SER A 59 -12.45 10.04 -12.37
N VAL A 60 -11.60 10.00 -13.39
CA VAL A 60 -10.43 9.11 -13.46
C VAL A 60 -9.42 9.51 -12.40
N TYR A 61 -9.11 10.80 -12.24
CA TYR A 61 -8.26 11.31 -11.16
C TYR A 61 -8.73 10.83 -9.78
N ARG A 62 -10.02 11.02 -9.46
CA ARG A 62 -10.59 10.61 -8.17
C ARG A 62 -10.47 9.10 -7.96
N ARG A 63 -10.81 8.30 -8.97
CA ARG A 63 -10.69 6.83 -8.91
C ARG A 63 -9.24 6.39 -8.63
N LEU A 64 -8.26 7.02 -9.28
CA LEU A 64 -6.85 6.69 -9.10
C LEU A 64 -6.34 7.10 -7.71
N GLN A 65 -6.75 8.27 -7.19
CA GLN A 65 -6.45 8.68 -5.81
C GLN A 65 -7.05 7.74 -4.76
N GLU A 66 -8.32 7.38 -4.89
CA GLU A 66 -8.97 6.43 -4.00
C GLU A 66 -8.26 5.06 -4.03
N THR A 67 -7.80 4.65 -5.22
CA THR A 67 -7.02 3.42 -5.39
C THR A 67 -5.67 3.48 -4.68
N CYS A 68 -4.96 4.61 -4.76
CA CYS A 68 -3.71 4.83 -3.99
C CYS A 68 -3.95 4.67 -2.49
N VAL A 69 -4.99 5.33 -1.95
CA VAL A 69 -5.34 5.24 -0.52
C VAL A 69 -5.68 3.80 -0.13
N LYS A 70 -6.48 3.10 -0.96
CA LYS A 70 -6.85 1.70 -0.72
C LYS A 70 -5.64 0.79 -0.67
N PHE A 71 -4.68 0.96 -1.57
CA PHE A 71 -3.47 0.14 -1.61
C PHE A 71 -2.56 0.44 -0.42
N SER A 72 -2.42 1.70 -0.01
CA SER A 72 -1.69 2.07 1.21
C SER A 72 -2.27 1.37 2.46
N ILE A 73 -3.59 1.40 2.63
CA ILE A 73 -4.28 0.71 3.74
C ILE A 73 -4.04 -0.81 3.67
N GLN A 74 -4.14 -1.41 2.48
CA GLN A 74 -3.92 -2.84 2.29
C GLN A 74 -2.47 -3.24 2.64
N LEU A 75 -1.48 -2.49 2.17
CA LEU A 75 -0.07 -2.71 2.51
C LEU A 75 0.16 -2.65 4.02
N HIS A 76 -0.38 -1.65 4.71
CA HIS A 76 -0.25 -1.54 6.17
C HIS A 76 -0.84 -2.72 6.94
N ARG A 77 -1.85 -3.41 6.39
CA ARG A 77 -2.46 -4.59 6.99
C ARG A 77 -1.64 -5.87 6.82
N ILE A 78 -0.67 -5.91 5.89
CA ILE A 78 0.17 -7.09 5.68
C ILE A 78 1.12 -7.25 6.87
N ASN A 79 1.07 -8.42 7.51
CA ASN A 79 1.93 -8.77 8.62
C ASN A 79 3.34 -9.19 8.13
N VAL A 80 4.34 -8.40 8.50
CA VAL A 80 5.76 -8.58 8.17
C VAL A 80 6.66 -8.62 9.42
N ILE A 81 6.09 -8.95 10.58
CA ILE A 81 6.84 -9.10 11.84
C ILE A 81 7.83 -10.25 11.69
N GLY A 82 9.08 -10.04 12.09
CA GLY A 82 10.16 -11.03 11.95
C GLY A 82 10.63 -11.29 10.51
N ARG A 83 10.11 -10.55 9.53
CA ARG A 83 10.34 -10.76 8.10
C ARG A 83 10.97 -9.53 7.46
N ASP A 84 12.29 -9.41 7.55
CA ASP A 84 12.99 -8.18 7.18
C ASP A 84 12.95 -7.88 5.68
N LYS A 85 12.99 -8.91 4.83
CA LYS A 85 12.88 -8.75 3.36
C LYS A 85 11.50 -8.23 2.97
N GLU A 86 10.46 -8.85 3.50
CA GLU A 86 9.05 -8.51 3.28
C GLU A 86 8.72 -7.13 3.86
N ARG A 87 9.32 -6.76 5.00
CA ARG A 87 9.22 -5.41 5.56
C ARG A 87 9.82 -4.36 4.63
N ALA A 88 11.00 -4.64 4.07
CA ALA A 88 11.65 -3.75 3.11
C ALA A 88 10.83 -3.63 1.82
N GLU A 89 10.29 -4.74 1.32
CA GLU A 89 9.44 -4.76 0.12
C GLU A 89 8.13 -4.00 0.33
N ARG A 90 7.43 -4.23 1.44
CA ARG A 90 6.25 -3.45 1.83
C ARG A 90 6.56 -1.95 1.90
N LYS A 91 7.71 -1.58 2.47
CA LYS A 91 8.15 -0.18 2.55
C LYS A 91 8.39 0.42 1.16
N LYS A 92 9.03 -0.32 0.24
CA LYS A 92 9.23 0.13 -1.14
C LYS A 92 7.90 0.37 -1.85
N MET A 93 6.94 -0.54 -1.68
CA MET A 93 5.61 -0.40 -2.27
C MET A 93 4.83 0.78 -1.70
N LEU A 94 4.92 1.04 -0.39
CA LEU A 94 4.30 2.23 0.23
C LEU A 94 4.88 3.52 -0.36
N ILE A 95 6.21 3.59 -0.49
CA ILE A 95 6.88 4.74 -1.11
C ILE A 95 6.42 4.95 -2.55
N GLU A 96 6.27 3.88 -3.34
CA GLU A 96 5.80 4.00 -4.73
C GLU A 96 4.34 4.46 -4.79
N VAL A 97 3.46 3.96 -3.91
CA VAL A 97 2.06 4.41 -3.83
C VAL A 97 1.98 5.90 -3.46
N ASP A 98 2.79 6.35 -2.51
CA ASP A 98 2.85 7.77 -2.11
C ASP A 98 3.38 8.64 -3.26
N ARG A 99 4.37 8.15 -4.01
CA ARG A 99 4.91 8.81 -5.21
C ARG A 99 3.82 8.97 -6.27
N LEU A 100 3.09 7.91 -6.59
CA LEU A 100 2.00 7.93 -7.57
C LEU A 100 0.85 8.86 -7.15
N SER A 101 0.49 8.85 -5.86
CA SER A 101 -0.53 9.77 -5.33
C SER A 101 -0.07 11.23 -5.48
N THR A 102 1.19 11.53 -5.18
CA THR A 102 1.76 12.88 -5.35
C THR A 102 1.78 13.29 -6.82
N GLU A 103 2.19 12.40 -7.71
CA GLU A 103 2.24 12.63 -9.15
C GLU A 103 0.84 12.94 -9.72
N LEU A 104 -0.18 12.19 -9.31
CA LEU A 104 -1.57 12.46 -9.68
C LEU A 104 -2.03 13.85 -9.26
N VAL A 105 -1.71 14.29 -8.04
CA VAL A 105 -2.05 15.65 -7.56
C VAL A 105 -1.39 16.70 -8.45
N GLN A 106 -0.10 16.55 -8.74
CA GLN A 106 0.64 17.50 -9.57
C GLN A 106 0.09 17.59 -10.99
N ILE A 107 -0.20 16.46 -11.63
CA ILE A 107 -0.80 16.41 -12.98
C ILE A 107 -2.15 17.15 -12.98
N HIS A 108 -2.97 16.92 -11.94
CA HIS A 108 -4.29 17.54 -11.85
C HIS A 108 -4.23 19.05 -11.62
N GLU A 109 -3.32 19.50 -10.75
CA GLU A 109 -3.10 20.93 -10.49
C GLU A 109 -2.57 21.64 -11.72
N GLN A 110 -1.61 21.05 -12.44
CA GLN A 110 -1.10 21.59 -13.70
C GLN A 110 -2.22 21.78 -14.71
N HIS A 111 -3.06 20.76 -14.91
CA HIS A 111 -4.19 20.85 -15.84
C HIS A 111 -5.22 21.90 -15.41
N LYS A 112 -5.54 22.02 -14.12
CA LYS A 112 -6.43 23.07 -13.61
C LYS A 112 -5.86 24.48 -13.85
N ASN A 113 -4.56 24.66 -13.68
CA ASN A 113 -3.90 25.94 -13.91
C ASN A 113 -3.85 26.30 -15.40
N THR A 114 -3.55 25.34 -16.28
CA THR A 114 -3.57 25.54 -17.74
C THR A 114 -4.97 25.90 -18.24
N LYS A 115 -6.02 25.24 -17.72
CA LYS A 115 -7.41 25.60 -18.08
C LYS A 115 -7.77 27.01 -17.62
N ARG A 116 -7.30 27.46 -16.45
CA ARG A 116 -7.54 28.83 -15.95
C ARG A 116 -6.84 29.91 -16.78
N SER A 117 -5.59 29.66 -17.21
CA SER A 117 -4.84 30.64 -18.00
C SER A 117 -5.39 30.84 -19.41
N LEU A 118 -6.07 29.85 -19.98
CA LEU A 118 -6.68 29.95 -21.31
C LEU A 118 -8.00 30.75 -21.33
N ILE A 119 -8.58 31.04 -20.16
CA ILE A 119 -9.85 31.77 -20.02
C ILE A 119 -9.63 33.23 -19.55
N SER A 120 -8.38 33.59 -19.22
CA SER A 120 -7.98 34.94 -18.77
C SER A 120 -7.41 35.75 -19.93
#